data_AF-A0A5P1FEQ4-F1
#
_entry.id   AF-A0A5P1FEQ4-F1
#
_cell.length_a   1.000
_cell.length_b   1.000
_cell.length_c   1.000
_cell.angle_alpha   90.00
_cell.angle_beta   90.00
_cell.angle_gamma   90.00
#
_symmetry.space_group_name_H-M   'P 1'
#
loop_
_entity.id
_entity.type
_entity.pdbx_description
1 polymer ?
#
loop_
_entity_poly.entity_id
_entity_poly.type
_entity_poly.pdbx_seq_one_letter_code
_entity_poly.pdbx_strand_id
1 'polypeptide(L)'
;MPSSEFARICKDLSSIGDTVVISVTKEGVKFSTRGDIGSANIFCRQNASVDKPEEATIIQMNDPVSLTFSLRYMNSFTKATPLSEAVTISLSSELPVVVEYKVADMGYIRFYLAPKIEDDEEEMKPES
;
A
#
# COMPACT_ATOMS: atom_id res chain seq x y z
N MET A 1 -7.52 -7.13 -1.30
CA MET A 1 -7.83 -6.91 0.14
C MET A 1 -9.09 -6.06 0.25
N PRO A 2 -9.76 -5.97 1.40
CA PRO A 2 -10.93 -5.12 1.56
C PRO A 2 -10.56 -3.64 1.31
N SER A 3 -11.36 -2.93 0.52
CA SER A 3 -11.10 -1.53 0.17
C SER A 3 -11.25 -0.59 1.37
N SER A 4 -12.15 -0.92 2.29
CA SER A 4 -12.37 -0.20 3.56
C SER A 4 -11.16 -0.32 4.49
N GLU A 5 -10.55 -1.51 4.56
CA GLU A 5 -9.33 -1.77 5.32
C GLU A 5 -8.17 -0.93 4.79
N PHE A 6 -7.94 -0.96 3.47
CA PHE A 6 -6.90 -0.15 2.84
C PHE A 6 -7.11 1.36 3.05
N ALA A 7 -8.37 1.82 2.96
CA ALA A 7 -8.70 3.22 3.23
C ALA A 7 -8.42 3.64 4.67
N ARG A 8 -8.75 2.77 5.64
CA ARG A 8 -8.44 3.01 7.05
C ARG A 8 -6.93 3.08 7.28
N ILE A 9 -6.18 2.12 6.74
CA ILE A 9 -4.71 2.07 6.85
C ILE A 9 -4.09 3.38 6.33
N CYS A 10 -4.47 3.83 5.13
CA CYS A 10 -3.92 5.06 4.56
C CYS A 10 -4.24 6.29 5.44
N LYS A 11 -5.46 6.37 5.97
CA LYS A 11 -5.88 7.46 6.85
C LYS A 11 -5.11 7.45 8.16
N ASP A 12 -5.03 6.30 8.83
CA ASP A 12 -4.37 6.15 10.13
C ASP A 12 -2.89 6.50 10.01
N LEU A 13 -2.19 5.96 9.01
CA LEU A 13 -0.77 6.24 8.80
C LEU A 13 -0.51 7.71 8.45
N SER A 14 -1.44 8.38 7.74
CA SER A 14 -1.29 9.80 7.38
C SER A 14 -1.38 10.78 8.55
N SER A 15 -1.89 10.35 9.71
CA SER A 15 -1.82 11.14 10.95
C SER A 15 -0.43 11.10 11.61
N ILE A 16 0.47 10.23 11.15
CA ILE A 16 1.78 10.00 11.74
C ILE A 16 2.89 10.49 10.82
N GLY A 17 2.81 10.21 9.52
CA GLY A 17 3.81 10.64 8.53
C GLY A 17 3.24 10.83 7.14
N ASP A 18 4.05 11.40 6.24
CA ASP A 18 3.63 11.76 4.88
C ASP A 18 3.83 10.63 3.85
N THR A 19 4.56 9.59 4.25
CA THR A 19 4.93 8.48 3.37
C THR A 19 4.56 7.14 3.99
N VAL A 20 4.27 6.16 3.14
CA VAL A 20 4.08 4.77 3.51
C VAL A 20 5.05 3.90 2.76
N VAL A 21 5.78 3.05 3.48
CA VAL A 21 6.52 1.92 2.93
C VAL A 21 5.56 0.74 2.87
N ILE A 22 5.35 0.19 1.66
CA ILE A 22 4.54 -1.00 1.44
C ILE A 22 5.49 -2.14 1.12
N SER A 23 5.58 -3.12 2.02
CA SER A 23 6.43 -4.30 1.88
C SER A 23 5.57 -5.55 1.73
N VAL A 24 5.82 -6.36 0.71
CA VAL A 24 5.12 -7.63 0.47
C VAL A 24 6.09 -8.78 0.70
N THR A 25 5.68 -9.72 1.55
CA THR A 25 6.36 -10.99 1.76
C THR A 25 5.38 -12.15 1.59
N LYS A 26 5.87 -13.39 1.67
CA LYS A 26 5.01 -14.59 1.64
C LYS A 26 4.02 -14.65 2.79
N GLU A 27 4.29 -13.96 3.91
CA GLU A 27 3.45 -14.00 5.11
C GLU A 27 2.32 -12.96 5.08
N GLY A 28 2.51 -11.86 4.36
CA GLY A 28 1.61 -10.73 4.43
C GLY A 28 2.11 -9.48 3.73
N VAL A 29 1.26 -8.46 3.74
CA VAL A 29 1.61 -7.09 3.35
C VAL A 29 1.80 -6.25 4.61
N LYS A 30 2.93 -5.56 4.69
CA LYS A 30 3.25 -4.62 5.76
C LYS A 30 3.13 -3.19 5.22
N PHE A 31 2.43 -2.35 5.97
CA PHE A 31 2.37 -0.90 5.75
C PHE A 31 3.08 -0.22 6.91
N SER A 32 4.13 0.54 6.62
CA SER A 32 4.95 1.22 7.62
C SER A 32 5.01 2.72 7.33
N THR A 33 4.96 3.54 8.37
CA THR A 33 5.23 4.98 8.27
C THR A 33 6.11 5.42 9.42
N ARG A 34 6.86 6.50 9.21
CA ARG A 34 7.64 7.20 10.22
C ARG A 34 7.42 8.69 10.02
N GLY A 35 7.17 9.40 11.11
CA GLY A 35 7.14 10.86 11.13
C GLY A 35 7.64 11.37 12.48
N ASP A 36 7.40 12.65 12.74
CA ASP A 36 8.03 13.37 13.86
C ASP A 36 7.61 12.83 15.24
N ILE A 37 6.37 12.35 15.34
CA ILE A 37 5.79 11.84 16.59
C ILE A 37 6.06 10.35 16.84
N GLY A 38 6.64 9.64 15.87
CA GLY A 38 6.94 8.20 15.99
C GLY A 38 6.79 7.42 14.69
N SER A 39 6.67 6.10 14.83
CA SER A 39 6.47 5.17 13.71
C SER A 39 5.27 4.26 13.94
N ALA A 40 4.65 3.82 12.86
CA ALA A 40 3.56 2.84 12.90
C ALA A 40 3.78 1.74 11.87
N ASN A 41 3.31 0.55 12.22
CA ASN A 41 3.39 -0.65 11.38
C ASN A 41 2.04 -1.37 11.45
N ILE A 42 1.45 -1.64 10.29
CA ILE A 42 0.23 -2.45 10.14
C ILE A 42 0.60 -3.65 9.28
N PHE A 43 0.25 -4.86 9.73
CA PHE A 43 0.55 -6.09 9.02
C PHE A 43 -0.73 -6.84 8.67
N CYS A 44 -1.03 -6.94 7.38
CA CYS A 44 -2.15 -7.68 6.83
C CYS A 44 -1.65 -9.07 6.41
N ARG A 45 -1.96 -10.08 7.23
CA ARG A 45 -1.65 -11.48 6.89
C ARG A 45 -2.51 -11.93 5.72
N GLN A 46 -1.96 -12.81 4.89
CA GLN A 46 -2.75 -13.50 3.89
C GLN A 46 -3.85 -14.32 4.59
N ASN A 47 -5.10 -14.10 4.19
CA ASN A 47 -6.23 -14.90 4.64
C ASN A 47 -7.18 -15.15 3.46
N ALA A 48 -7.42 -16.43 3.19
CA ALA A 48 -8.44 -16.87 2.24
C ALA A 48 -9.62 -17.41 3.05
N SER A 49 -10.41 -16.50 3.63
CA SER A 49 -11.64 -16.89 4.33
C SER A 49 -12.67 -17.32 3.30
N VAL A 50 -13.08 -18.60 3.35
CA VAL A 50 -14.15 -19.13 2.47
C VAL A 50 -15.52 -18.64 2.93
N ASP A 51 -15.69 -18.43 4.24
CA ASP A 51 -16.96 -18.01 4.83
C ASP A 51 -17.26 -16.52 4.62
N LYS A 52 -16.21 -15.71 4.44
CA LYS A 52 -16.28 -14.26 4.26
C LYS A 52 -15.28 -13.78 3.21
N PRO A 53 -15.52 -14.05 1.92
CA PRO A 53 -14.61 -13.67 0.84
C PRO A 53 -14.37 -12.15 0.76
N GLU A 54 -15.32 -11.33 1.22
CA GLU A 54 -15.25 -9.88 1.29
C GLU A 54 -14.22 -9.36 2.32
N GLU A 55 -13.87 -10.17 3.33
CA GLU A 55 -12.84 -9.84 4.32
C GLU A 55 -11.44 -10.36 3.90
N ALA A 56 -11.33 -11.04 2.76
CA ALA A 56 -10.11 -11.74 2.35
C ALA A 56 -9.00 -10.81 1.84
N THR A 57 -7.77 -11.14 2.24
CA THR A 57 -6.52 -10.57 1.76
C THR A 57 -5.75 -11.67 1.04
N ILE A 58 -5.77 -11.58 -0.29
CA ILE A 58 -5.08 -12.52 -1.18
C ILE A 58 -3.77 -11.88 -1.62
N ILE A 59 -2.68 -12.65 -1.57
CA ILE A 59 -1.36 -12.23 -2.00
C ILE A 59 -0.90 -13.16 -3.12
N GLN A 60 -0.49 -12.57 -4.23
CA GLN A 60 0.18 -13.26 -5.34
C GLN A 60 1.53 -12.57 -5.52
N MET A 61 2.61 -13.25 -5.11
CA MET A 61 3.95 -12.68 -5.06
C MET A 61 4.90 -13.54 -5.89
N ASN A 62 5.62 -12.90 -6.82
CA ASN A 62 6.75 -13.51 -7.51
C ASN A 62 8.02 -13.28 -6.68
N ASP A 63 8.38 -12.02 -6.50
CA ASP A 63 9.53 -11.58 -5.71
C ASP A 63 9.09 -10.64 -4.58
N PRO A 64 9.79 -10.63 -3.42
CA PRO A 64 9.56 -9.64 -2.38
C PRO A 64 9.78 -8.22 -2.91
N VAL A 65 8.93 -7.29 -2.50
CA VAL A 65 9.02 -5.89 -2.92
C VAL A 65 8.76 -4.98 -1.72
N SER A 66 9.53 -3.90 -1.63
CA SER A 66 9.36 -2.87 -0.59
C SER A 66 9.57 -1.51 -1.22
N LEU A 67 8.52 -0.68 -1.25
CA LEU A 67 8.53 0.60 -1.95
C LEU A 67 7.85 1.69 -1.13
N THR A 68 8.35 2.91 -1.26
CA THR A 68 7.88 4.08 -0.53
C THR A 68 6.94 4.92 -1.40
N PHE A 69 5.79 5.34 -0.86
CA PHE A 69 4.80 6.15 -1.57
C PHE A 69 4.30 7.30 -0.71
N SER A 70 3.77 8.35 -1.35
CA SER A 70 3.13 9.45 -0.63
C SER A 70 1.71 9.09 -0.17
N LEU A 71 1.46 9.23 1.13
CA LEU A 71 0.16 8.99 1.75
C LEU A 71 -0.91 9.99 1.29
N ARG A 72 -0.52 11.20 0.87
CA ARG A 72 -1.44 12.19 0.29
C ARG A 72 -2.13 11.66 -0.97
N TYR A 73 -1.38 11.03 -1.87
CA TYR A 73 -1.94 10.45 -3.09
C TYR A 73 -2.71 9.16 -2.78
N MET A 74 -2.19 8.30 -1.90
CA MET A 74 -2.91 7.10 -1.46
C MET A 74 -4.29 7.44 -0.88
N ASN A 75 -4.38 8.44 0.01
CA ASN A 75 -5.66 8.94 0.53
C ASN A 75 -6.57 9.56 -0.54
N SER A 76 -6.01 10.02 -1.65
CA SER A 76 -6.84 10.49 -2.78
C SER A 76 -7.43 9.30 -3.55
N PHE A 77 -6.69 8.20 -3.69
CA PHE A 77 -7.16 6.98 -4.35
C PHE A 77 -8.26 6.28 -3.56
N THR A 78 -8.19 6.30 -2.22
CA THR A 78 -9.21 5.69 -1.33
C THR A 78 -10.58 6.34 -1.40
N LYS A 79 -10.71 7.50 -2.07
CA LYS A 79 -12.03 8.07 -2.41
C LYS A 79 -12.85 7.19 -3.35
N ALA A 80 -12.20 6.25 -4.07
CA ALA A 80 -12.87 5.26 -4.90
C ALA A 80 -13.42 4.07 -4.10
N THR A 81 -13.17 3.96 -2.79
CA THR A 81 -13.65 2.85 -1.95
C THR A 81 -15.15 2.54 -2.08
N PRO A 82 -16.08 3.52 -2.21
CA PRO A 82 -17.51 3.21 -2.41
C PRO A 82 -17.84 2.46 -3.70
N LEU A 83 -16.91 2.38 -4.67
CA LEU A 83 -17.14 1.72 -5.96
C LEU A 83 -16.91 0.22 -5.91
N SER A 84 -16.14 -0.27 -4.93
CA SER A 84 -15.73 -1.67 -4.86
C SER A 84 -15.44 -2.08 -3.42
N GLU A 85 -15.95 -3.24 -3.01
CA GLU A 85 -15.65 -3.82 -1.68
C GLU A 85 -14.19 -4.28 -1.57
N ALA A 86 -13.52 -4.52 -2.68
CA ALA A 86 -12.13 -4.95 -2.76
C ALA A 86 -11.26 -3.94 -3.52
N VAL A 87 -10.00 -3.85 -3.11
CA VAL A 87 -8.95 -3.13 -3.84
C VAL A 87 -7.82 -4.11 -4.21
N THR A 88 -7.30 -3.94 -5.42
CA THR A 88 -6.11 -4.64 -5.90
C THR A 88 -4.94 -3.67 -5.94
N ILE A 89 -3.83 -4.06 -5.31
CA ILE A 89 -2.59 -3.27 -5.28
C ILE A 89 -1.52 -4.09 -5.99
N SER A 90 -1.04 -3.61 -7.13
CA SER A 90 0.03 -4.25 -7.90
C SER A 90 1.32 -3.46 -7.75
N LEU A 91 2.38 -4.13 -7.27
CA LEU A 91 3.68 -3.55 -6.95
C LEU A 91 4.77 -4.17 -7.82
N SER A 92 5.74 -3.36 -8.22
CA SER A 92 6.91 -3.75 -9.00
C SER A 92 8.04 -2.76 -8.68
N SER A 93 9.29 -3.24 -8.59
CA SER A 93 10.45 -2.36 -8.39
C SER A 93 10.68 -1.39 -9.55
N GLU A 94 10.23 -1.76 -10.75
CA GLU A 94 10.51 -1.01 -11.99
C GLU A 94 9.36 -0.14 -12.47
N LEU A 95 8.16 -0.32 -11.90
CA LEU A 95 6.94 0.32 -12.38
C LEU A 95 6.20 1.05 -11.25
N PRO A 96 5.40 2.08 -11.58
CA PRO A 96 4.47 2.68 -10.63
C PRO A 96 3.58 1.64 -9.96
N VAL A 97 3.22 1.87 -8.70
CA VAL A 97 2.16 1.07 -8.06
C VAL A 97 0.85 1.32 -8.78
N VAL A 98 0.08 0.25 -8.98
CA VAL A 98 -1.27 0.30 -9.52
C VAL A 98 -2.26 0.01 -8.40
N VAL A 99 -3.18 0.93 -8.15
CA VAL A 99 -4.31 0.74 -7.23
C VAL A 99 -5.58 0.68 -8.05
N GLU A 100 -6.22 -0.49 -8.08
CA GLU A 100 -7.40 -0.78 -8.89
C GLU A 100 -8.65 -0.98 -8.03
N TYR A 101 -9.74 -0.33 -8.42
CA TYR A 101 -11.10 -0.56 -7.94
C TYR A 101 -11.96 -1.02 -9.11
N LYS A 102 -12.61 -2.18 -9.00
CA LYS A 102 -13.57 -2.65 -10.00
C LYS A 102 -14.89 -1.94 -9.83
N VAL A 103 -15.48 -1.48 -10.93
CA VAL A 103 -16.78 -0.79 -10.95
C VAL A 103 -17.83 -1.77 -11.48
N ALA A 104 -18.35 -2.61 -10.57
CA ALA A 104 -19.26 -3.71 -10.90
C ALA A 104 -18.80 -4.45 -12.18
N ASP A 105 -19.71 -4.64 -13.14
CA ASP A 105 -19.42 -5.27 -14.44
C ASP A 105 -19.08 -4.25 -15.55
N MET A 106 -18.97 -2.96 -15.22
CA MET A 106 -18.75 -1.89 -16.21
C MET A 106 -17.28 -1.64 -16.52
N GLY A 107 -16.37 -2.01 -15.60
CA GLY A 107 -14.93 -1.82 -15.79
C GLY A 107 -14.17 -1.59 -14.49
N TYR A 108 -13.19 -0.70 -14.53
CA TYR A 108 -12.31 -0.41 -13.39
C TYR A 108 -11.82 1.05 -13.41
N ILE A 109 -11.44 1.52 -12.22
CA ILE A 109 -10.60 2.72 -12.05
C ILE A 109 -9.23 2.26 -11.59
N ARG A 110 -8.17 2.71 -12.28
CA ARG A 110 -6.77 2.46 -11.94
C ARG A 110 -6.06 3.76 -11.67
N PHE A 111 -5.44 3.83 -10.51
CA PHE A 111 -4.52 4.90 -10.15
C PHE A 111 -3.09 4.41 -10.24
N TYR A 112 -2.22 5.25 -10.78
CA TYR A 112 -0.80 4.98 -10.94
C TYR A 112 -0.01 5.99 -10.11
N LEU A 113 0.93 5.51 -9.30
CA LEU A 113 1.79 6.37 -8.50
C LEU A 113 3.23 5.87 -8.56
N ALA A 114 4.13 6.73 -9.02
CA ALA A 114 5.55 6.41 -8.98
C ALA A 114 6.02 6.26 -7.52
N PRO A 115 6.88 5.28 -7.22
CA PRO A 115 7.52 5.21 -5.91
C PRO A 115 8.36 6.47 -5.68
N LYS A 116 8.49 6.87 -4.42
CA LYS A 116 9.52 7.82 -4.03
C LYS A 116 10.86 7.09 -4.12
N ILE A 117 11.80 7.70 -4.83
CA ILE A 117 13.20 7.33 -4.76
C ILE A 117 13.69 7.87 -3.41
N GLU A 118 14.28 7.01 -2.59
CA GLU A 118 15.07 7.49 -1.46
C GLU A 118 16.36 8.05 -2.09
N ASP A 119 16.56 9.37 -2.00
CA ASP A 119 17.86 9.93 -2.34
C ASP A 119 18.85 9.39 -1.30
N ASP A 120 19.65 8.39 -1.68
CA ASP A 120 20.73 7.82 -0.87
C ASP A 120 21.85 8.85 -0.65
N GLU A 121 21.56 10.00 -0.02
CA GLU A 121 22.54 11.05 0.31
C GLU A 121 23.27 10.82 1.66
N GLU A 122 23.21 9.61 2.25
CA GLU A 122 23.92 9.28 3.49
C GLU A 122 25.13 8.32 3.33
N GLU A 123 25.62 8.02 2.12
CA GLU A 123 26.85 7.23 1.91
C GLU A 123 28.12 8.04 1.53
N MET A 124 28.14 9.36 1.75
CA MET A 124 29.38 10.16 1.66
C MET A 124 29.65 10.96 2.93
N LYS A 125 29.99 10.27 4.03
CA LYS A 125 30.87 10.87 5.03
C LYS A 125 32.23 10.17 4.94
N PRO A 126 33.30 10.85 4.47
CA PRO A 126 34.63 10.31 4.65
C PRO A 126 34.89 10.23 6.16
N GLU A 127 35.28 9.06 6.65
CA GLU A 127 35.83 8.91 8.00
C GLU A 127 37.04 9.85 8.13
N SER A 128 36.96 10.78 9.08
CA SER A 128 38.06 11.66 9.48
C SER A 128 38.85 11.04 10.62
#